data_AF-A0A8J9VFX9-F1
#
_entry.id   AF-A0A8J9VFX9-F1
#
_cell.length_a   1.000
_cell.length_b   1.000
_cell.length_c   1.000
_cell.angle_alpha   90.00
_cell.angle_beta   90.00
_cell.angle_gamma   90.00
#
_symmetry.space_group_name_H-M   'P 1'
#
loop_
_entity.id
_entity.type
_entity.pdbx_description
1 polymer ?
#
loop_
_entity_poly.entity_id
_entity_poly.type
_entity_poly.pdbx_seq_one_letter_code
_entity_poly.pdbx_strand_id
1 'polypeptide(L)'
;MGRARRNSPKTTPVPTVVTKKHTPQTARPVIQQNYHQYYISQYYPVFPPGGSHWEDMDSGNAKLVVGESSPPVHHKQNKPVSLSFDFKFYGHFIRNISISTRGYLNTGQYPSYVTDTQYVAPLSDPRLDSSLDKYASVRYKDSGTSFTVEWNRLYLTNQTKLGPFVFQTTLMKDGRIVFAYKEAPARLIDDTVRDVKVGVSDAYVPSLVLDGGEPVIEYHRVELGLDKVHSNAVVILVPQQTCSELRECSSCIGPSIVDFQCGWCQKVNRCSDGNDWLTASWKDAGCDALAKFPPCLSIAKSEITTFYPRTSTSTSVSTLVPTSSSEHVVINSNESRPTTGNAATLSPHRVTPGPNLFSVSEHPRNNHRRQRTIGTNVIVGILVGVVILIAIVAWTVHVCSKMKADADVVVVQGSHIGHFHHHKP
;
A
#
# COMPACT_ATOMS: atom_id res chain seq x y z
N MET A 1 -8.23 93.44 -42.33
CA MET A 1 -8.79 92.79 -41.12
C MET A 1 -8.53 91.29 -41.22
N GLY A 2 -7.81 90.70 -40.25
CA GLY A 2 -7.51 89.26 -40.26
C GLY A 2 -8.68 88.42 -39.75
N ARG A 3 -9.01 87.31 -40.43
CA ARG A 3 -10.21 86.50 -40.13
C ARG A 3 -9.82 85.20 -39.42
N ALA A 4 -9.94 85.19 -38.08
CA ALA A 4 -9.61 84.02 -37.26
C ALA A 4 -10.49 82.80 -37.59
N ARG A 5 -9.88 81.62 -37.67
CA ARG A 5 -10.60 80.33 -37.70
C ARG A 5 -10.75 79.79 -36.28
N ARG A 6 -11.91 79.21 -35.98
CA ARG A 6 -12.30 78.69 -34.65
C ARG A 6 -12.00 77.19 -34.58
N ASN A 7 -11.32 76.74 -33.53
CA ASN A 7 -10.98 75.33 -33.34
C ASN A 7 -12.20 74.51 -32.86
N SER A 8 -12.28 73.25 -33.30
CA SER A 8 -13.27 72.27 -32.82
C SER A 8 -12.63 71.27 -31.83
N PRO A 9 -13.38 70.67 -30.89
CA PRO A 9 -12.81 69.82 -29.84
C PRO A 9 -12.33 68.45 -30.34
N LYS A 10 -11.33 67.87 -29.65
CA LYS A 10 -10.96 66.45 -29.82
C LYS A 10 -11.98 65.54 -29.13
N THR A 11 -12.39 64.47 -29.79
CA THR A 11 -13.18 63.38 -29.19
C THR A 11 -12.24 62.30 -28.64
N THR A 12 -12.41 61.91 -27.38
CA THR A 12 -11.63 60.83 -26.74
C THR A 12 -12.30 59.47 -26.97
N PRO A 13 -11.58 58.40 -27.37
CA PRO A 13 -12.15 57.06 -27.50
C PRO A 13 -12.52 56.44 -26.14
N VAL A 14 -13.61 55.66 -26.11
CA VAL A 14 -14.03 54.88 -24.94
C VAL A 14 -13.12 53.64 -24.79
N PRO A 15 -12.69 53.23 -23.57
CA PRO A 15 -11.89 52.02 -23.39
C PRO A 15 -12.69 50.76 -23.74
N THR A 16 -12.21 49.98 -24.70
CA THR A 16 -12.81 48.67 -25.03
C THR A 16 -12.40 47.62 -24.00
N VAL A 17 -13.37 46.92 -23.41
CA VAL A 17 -13.10 45.82 -22.47
C VAL A 17 -12.53 44.62 -23.24
N VAL A 18 -11.23 44.39 -23.13
CA VAL A 18 -10.57 43.22 -23.73
C VAL A 18 -10.85 41.99 -22.87
N THR A 19 -11.86 41.21 -23.25
CA THR A 19 -12.11 39.89 -22.67
C THR A 19 -10.92 38.97 -22.95
N LYS A 20 -10.12 38.66 -21.92
CA LYS A 20 -9.03 37.68 -22.03
C LYS A 20 -9.64 36.30 -22.35
N LYS A 21 -9.53 35.85 -23.60
CA LYS A 21 -9.74 34.44 -23.93
C LYS A 21 -8.76 33.60 -23.11
N HIS A 22 -9.25 32.58 -22.42
CA HIS A 22 -8.39 31.54 -21.88
C HIS A 22 -7.77 30.77 -23.04
N THR A 23 -6.48 31.02 -23.31
CA THR A 23 -5.67 30.09 -24.10
C THR A 23 -5.62 28.76 -23.34
N PRO A 24 -5.91 27.61 -23.97
CA PRO A 24 -5.67 26.31 -23.36
C PRO A 24 -4.21 26.21 -22.93
N GLN A 25 -3.97 25.76 -21.69
CA GLN A 25 -2.60 25.51 -21.24
C GLN A 25 -2.04 24.34 -22.06
N THR A 26 -1.00 24.59 -22.85
CA THR A 26 -0.34 23.55 -23.63
C THR A 26 0.23 22.50 -22.67
N ALA A 27 -0.39 21.31 -22.64
CA ALA A 27 0.09 20.20 -21.83
C ALA A 27 1.54 19.90 -22.21
N ARG A 28 2.43 19.85 -21.22
CA ARG A 28 3.83 19.48 -21.44
C ARG A 28 3.88 18.01 -21.87
N PRO A 29 4.68 17.64 -22.90
CA PRO A 29 4.77 16.25 -23.31
C PRO A 29 5.30 15.38 -22.16
N VAL A 30 4.69 14.21 -21.99
CA VAL A 30 5.21 13.15 -21.12
C VAL A 30 6.58 12.74 -21.66
N ILE A 31 7.65 12.82 -20.85
CA ILE A 31 9.00 12.48 -21.33
C ILE A 31 9.27 10.97 -21.22
N GLN A 32 8.73 10.32 -20.19
CA GLN A 32 8.76 8.87 -20.05
C GLN A 32 7.44 8.37 -19.45
N GLN A 33 6.92 7.29 -20.03
CA GLN A 33 5.77 6.56 -19.51
C GLN A 33 6.11 5.07 -19.44
N ASN A 34 5.98 4.47 -18.26
CA ASN A 34 6.11 3.03 -18.06
C ASN A 34 4.76 2.46 -17.60
N TYR A 35 4.43 1.26 -18.05
CA TYR A 35 3.20 0.54 -17.68
C TYR A 35 3.53 -0.50 -16.61
N HIS A 36 2.73 -0.53 -15.55
CA HIS A 36 2.77 -1.52 -14.46
C HIS A 36 1.34 -2.02 -14.23
N GLN A 37 1.16 -3.22 -13.69
CA GLN A 37 -0.14 -3.90 -13.68
C GLN A 37 -1.27 -3.01 -13.08
N TYR A 38 -1.01 -2.35 -11.95
CA TYR A 38 -2.00 -1.50 -11.25
C TYR A 38 -1.84 0.00 -11.54
N TYR A 39 -0.75 0.45 -12.17
CA TYR A 39 -0.46 1.88 -12.39
C TYR A 39 0.30 2.15 -13.70
N ILE A 40 0.00 3.26 -14.37
CA ILE A 40 0.86 3.84 -15.40
C ILE A 40 1.68 4.96 -14.73
N SER A 41 3.02 4.86 -14.77
CA SER A 41 3.91 5.89 -14.21
C SER A 41 4.36 6.87 -15.30
N GLN A 42 4.06 8.15 -15.14
CA GLN A 42 4.39 9.23 -16.06
C GLN A 42 5.39 10.21 -15.42
N TYR A 43 6.50 10.51 -16.10
CA TYR A 43 7.53 11.43 -15.63
C TYR A 43 7.57 12.74 -16.43
N TYR A 44 7.73 13.86 -15.72
CA TYR A 44 7.74 15.21 -16.25
C TYR A 44 8.84 16.07 -15.56
N PRO A 45 9.71 16.78 -16.31
CA PRO A 45 10.50 17.87 -15.74
C PRO A 45 9.61 19.12 -15.57
N VAL A 46 9.64 19.72 -14.39
CA VAL A 46 8.78 20.83 -13.98
C VAL A 46 9.61 22.05 -13.66
N PHE A 47 9.53 23.04 -14.54
CA PHE A 47 10.18 24.34 -14.41
C PHE A 47 9.15 25.47 -14.56
N PRO A 48 9.05 26.44 -13.63
CA PRO A 48 9.87 26.59 -12.41
C PRO A 48 9.61 25.47 -11.37
N PRO A 49 10.51 25.32 -10.37
CA PRO A 49 10.30 24.40 -9.24
C PRO A 49 8.95 24.65 -8.57
N GLY A 50 8.19 23.57 -8.34
CA GLY A 50 6.85 23.65 -7.75
C GLY A 50 5.78 24.21 -8.70
N GLY A 51 5.66 23.63 -9.90
CA GLY A 51 4.62 23.98 -10.88
C GLY A 51 3.21 23.47 -10.50
N SER A 52 2.40 23.08 -11.50
CA SER A 52 0.98 22.67 -11.37
C SER A 52 0.68 21.43 -10.50
N HIS A 53 1.67 20.94 -9.77
CA HIS A 53 1.67 19.70 -8.98
C HIS A 53 2.33 19.91 -7.60
N TRP A 54 2.36 21.16 -7.12
CA TRP A 54 2.87 21.52 -5.80
C TRP A 54 1.79 22.24 -5.00
N GLU A 55 1.60 21.82 -3.76
CA GLU A 55 0.64 22.39 -2.83
C GLU A 55 1.29 23.49 -1.97
N ASP A 56 0.61 24.61 -1.78
CA ASP A 56 1.06 25.63 -0.82
C ASP A 56 0.76 25.19 0.62
N MET A 57 1.81 24.90 1.38
CA MET A 57 1.73 24.51 2.79
C MET A 57 1.71 25.71 3.76
N ASP A 58 2.00 26.92 3.29
CA ASP A 58 2.05 28.14 4.11
C ASP A 58 0.67 28.82 4.19
N SER A 59 -0.32 28.37 3.42
CA SER A 59 -1.71 28.89 3.35
C SER A 59 -2.58 28.63 4.60
N GLY A 60 -2.00 28.54 5.79
CA GLY A 60 -2.69 28.59 7.09
C GLY A 60 -3.45 27.34 7.54
N ASN A 61 -3.52 26.26 6.75
CA ASN A 61 -4.27 25.04 7.09
C ASN A 61 -3.45 23.72 7.01
N ALA A 62 -2.14 23.80 6.77
CA ALA A 62 -1.25 22.65 6.92
C ALA A 62 -1.06 22.27 8.40
N LYS A 63 -1.14 20.97 8.70
CA LYS A 63 -0.95 20.38 10.03
C LYS A 63 0.50 19.90 10.16
N LEU A 64 1.12 20.19 11.31
CA LEU A 64 2.49 19.82 11.60
C LEU A 64 2.59 18.35 12.06
N VAL A 65 3.62 17.64 11.60
CA VAL A 65 4.06 16.35 12.13
C VAL A 65 5.38 16.52 12.90
N VAL A 66 6.34 17.24 12.30
CA VAL A 66 7.61 17.67 12.92
C VAL A 66 7.95 19.08 12.44
N GLY A 67 8.54 19.92 13.28
CA GLY A 67 9.09 21.25 12.95
C GLY A 67 9.88 21.85 14.11
N GLU A 68 10.26 23.14 14.03
CA GLU A 68 11.17 23.83 14.98
C GLU A 68 10.78 23.71 16.48
N SER A 69 9.49 23.56 16.79
CA SER A 69 8.98 23.37 18.16
C SER A 69 8.88 21.90 18.63
N SER A 70 9.29 20.94 17.80
CA SER A 70 9.27 19.51 18.10
C SER A 70 10.59 19.05 18.71
N PRO A 71 10.60 18.03 19.60
CA PRO A 71 11.85 17.39 20.04
C PRO A 71 12.64 16.82 18.84
N PRO A 72 13.98 16.80 18.86
CA PRO A 72 14.80 16.28 17.76
C PRO A 72 14.45 14.83 17.33
N VAL A 73 13.99 14.67 16.09
CA VAL A 73 13.51 13.39 15.55
C VAL A 73 14.60 12.67 14.76
N HIS A 74 15.57 12.10 15.48
CA HIS A 74 16.65 11.28 14.90
C HIS A 74 16.17 9.91 14.37
N HIS A 75 15.03 9.41 14.87
CA HIS A 75 14.48 8.08 14.56
C HIS A 75 13.20 8.16 13.72
N LYS A 76 12.84 7.07 13.06
CA LYS A 76 11.57 6.90 12.33
C LYS A 76 10.38 7.14 13.26
N GLN A 77 9.61 8.18 13.00
CA GLN A 77 8.33 8.45 13.65
C GLN A 77 7.22 8.36 12.61
N ASN A 78 6.12 7.69 12.98
CA ASN A 78 4.95 7.49 12.13
C ASN A 78 3.74 8.18 12.78
N LYS A 79 3.11 9.12 12.06
CA LYS A 79 1.89 9.81 12.49
C LYS A 79 0.68 9.20 11.80
N PRO A 80 -0.20 8.47 12.52
CA PRO A 80 -1.44 7.98 11.93
C PRO A 80 -2.37 9.15 11.58
N VAL A 81 -3.01 9.07 10.42
CA VAL A 81 -3.96 10.02 9.86
C VAL A 81 -5.08 9.26 9.14
N SER A 82 -6.31 9.77 9.21
CA SER A 82 -7.43 9.28 8.40
C SER A 82 -7.79 10.32 7.34
N LEU A 83 -7.84 9.90 6.08
CA LEU A 83 -8.21 10.72 4.93
C LEU A 83 -9.70 11.08 4.98
N SER A 84 -10.04 12.32 4.61
CA SER A 84 -11.45 12.75 4.53
C SER A 84 -12.22 12.21 3.31
N PHE A 85 -11.56 11.42 2.46
CA PHE A 85 -12.14 10.77 1.27
C PHE A 85 -11.59 9.35 1.10
N ASP A 86 -12.36 8.49 0.40
CA ASP A 86 -11.88 7.16 -0.02
C ASP A 86 -10.82 7.30 -1.10
N PHE A 87 -9.59 6.86 -0.81
CA PHE A 87 -8.49 6.85 -1.77
C PHE A 87 -8.34 5.47 -2.40
N LYS A 88 -8.38 5.39 -3.74
CA LYS A 88 -8.17 4.13 -4.49
C LYS A 88 -6.67 3.80 -4.53
N PHE A 89 -6.25 2.80 -3.75
CA PHE A 89 -4.90 2.23 -3.75
C PHE A 89 -4.98 0.78 -4.22
N TYR A 90 -4.19 0.36 -5.21
CA TYR A 90 -4.16 -1.03 -5.70
C TYR A 90 -5.54 -1.70 -5.87
N GLY A 91 -6.50 -0.98 -6.46
CA GLY A 91 -7.85 -1.51 -6.74
C GLY A 91 -8.80 -1.63 -5.52
N HIS A 92 -8.39 -1.22 -4.32
CA HIS A 92 -9.23 -1.15 -3.13
C HIS A 92 -9.24 0.27 -2.55
N PHE A 93 -10.13 0.55 -1.59
CA PHE A 93 -10.25 1.88 -0.99
C PHE A 93 -9.65 1.90 0.41
N ILE A 94 -8.78 2.88 0.67
CA ILE A 94 -8.19 3.14 1.99
C ILE A 94 -8.52 4.55 2.47
N ARG A 95 -8.55 4.73 3.80
CA ARG A 95 -8.57 6.04 4.47
C ARG A 95 -7.54 6.16 5.58
N ASN A 96 -7.25 5.08 6.30
CA ASN A 96 -6.29 5.11 7.40
C ASN A 96 -4.88 4.87 6.84
N ILE A 97 -3.98 5.82 7.05
CA ILE A 97 -2.57 5.78 6.64
C ILE A 97 -1.68 6.28 7.77
N SER A 98 -0.37 6.18 7.63
CA SER A 98 0.59 6.83 8.53
C SER A 98 1.68 7.59 7.77
N ILE A 99 1.86 8.86 8.12
CA ILE A 99 2.96 9.69 7.59
C ILE A 99 4.24 9.31 8.32
N SER A 100 5.26 8.83 7.61
CA SER A 100 6.59 8.60 8.19
C SER A 100 7.49 9.81 8.02
N THR A 101 8.28 10.15 9.05
CA THR A 101 9.31 11.18 8.95
C THR A 101 10.43 10.84 7.97
N ARG A 102 10.61 9.55 7.63
CA ARG A 102 11.61 9.06 6.65
C ARG A 102 11.15 9.15 5.18
N GLY A 103 10.28 10.10 4.82
CA GLY A 103 9.96 10.41 3.42
C GLY A 103 8.93 9.51 2.72
N TYR A 104 8.05 8.82 3.44
CA TYR A 104 7.01 7.97 2.85
C TYR A 104 5.72 7.92 3.68
N LEU A 105 4.64 7.46 3.04
CA LEU A 105 3.38 7.10 3.69
C LEU A 105 3.30 5.58 3.80
N ASN A 106 2.89 5.06 4.95
CA ASN A 106 2.51 3.65 5.12
C ASN A 106 0.99 3.51 4.94
N THR A 107 0.57 2.51 4.16
CA THR A 107 -0.83 2.23 3.80
C THR A 107 -1.44 1.07 4.59
N GLY A 108 -0.63 0.39 5.41
CA GLY A 108 -1.06 -0.70 6.27
C GLY A 108 -1.86 -0.23 7.50
N GLN A 109 -2.47 -1.19 8.19
CA GLN A 109 -3.14 -0.94 9.47
C GLN A 109 -2.12 -0.45 10.51
N TYR A 110 -2.44 0.64 11.23
CA TYR A 110 -1.57 1.18 12.28
C TYR A 110 -1.87 0.52 13.65
N PRO A 111 -0.85 0.13 14.44
CA PRO A 111 0.58 0.17 14.15
C PRO A 111 0.97 -0.90 13.10
N SER A 112 1.60 -0.48 12.00
CA SER A 112 1.99 -1.40 10.93
C SER A 112 3.30 -2.07 11.28
N TYR A 113 3.26 -3.38 11.49
CA TYR A 113 4.44 -4.24 11.63
C TYR A 113 5.16 -4.49 10.29
N VAL A 114 4.67 -3.90 9.19
CA VAL A 114 5.08 -4.21 7.81
C VAL A 114 5.37 -2.96 7.00
N THR A 115 6.17 -2.04 7.55
CA THR A 115 6.51 -0.79 6.86
C THR A 115 7.32 -0.98 5.57
N ASP A 116 7.78 -2.21 5.29
CA ASP A 116 8.63 -2.51 4.16
C ASP A 116 7.92 -2.85 2.85
N THR A 117 6.66 -3.30 2.90
CA THR A 117 5.91 -3.83 1.75
C THR A 117 4.60 -3.09 1.45
N GLN A 118 4.11 -2.26 2.38
CA GLN A 118 2.89 -1.44 2.25
C GLN A 118 3.24 0.05 2.34
N TYR A 119 3.50 0.71 1.20
CA TYR A 119 3.98 2.08 1.18
C TYR A 119 3.66 2.88 -0.08
N VAL A 120 3.63 4.21 0.09
CA VAL A 120 3.72 5.22 -0.96
C VAL A 120 4.94 6.11 -0.67
N ALA A 121 6.00 5.97 -1.47
CA ALA A 121 7.32 6.54 -1.20
C ALA A 121 7.82 7.44 -2.36
N PRO A 122 7.76 8.78 -2.22
CA PRO A 122 8.48 9.69 -3.11
C PRO A 122 10.00 9.55 -2.92
N LEU A 123 10.46 9.32 -1.68
CA LEU A 123 11.82 8.95 -1.32
C LEU A 123 11.82 8.41 0.11
N SER A 124 11.71 7.08 0.27
CA SER A 124 11.98 6.43 1.56
C SER A 124 13.48 6.20 1.69
N ASP A 125 14.13 6.80 2.70
CA ASP A 125 15.53 6.54 3.05
C ASP A 125 15.68 6.55 4.58
N PRO A 126 16.24 5.51 5.21
CA PRO A 126 16.39 5.42 6.68
C PRO A 126 17.32 6.48 7.28
N ARG A 127 18.06 7.24 6.45
CA ARG A 127 18.97 8.33 6.83
C ARG A 127 18.33 9.72 6.72
N LEU A 128 17.12 9.86 6.17
CA LEU A 128 16.41 11.16 6.10
C LEU A 128 16.07 11.65 7.52
N ASP A 129 16.75 12.69 7.97
CA ASP A 129 16.70 13.21 9.33
C ASP A 129 16.29 14.70 9.32
N SER A 130 15.22 15.01 10.04
CA SER A 130 14.65 16.36 10.20
C SER A 130 15.19 17.10 11.42
N SER A 131 16.11 16.51 12.18
CA SER A 131 16.81 17.19 13.29
C SER A 131 18.06 17.97 12.84
N LEU A 132 18.56 17.69 11.64
CA LEU A 132 19.84 18.23 11.12
C LEU A 132 19.73 19.69 10.65
N ASP A 133 18.53 20.24 10.55
CA ASP A 133 18.25 21.64 10.24
C ASP A 133 17.02 22.08 11.04
N LYS A 134 17.15 23.16 11.83
CA LYS A 134 16.05 23.66 12.68
C LYS A 134 14.84 24.18 11.89
N TYR A 135 15.03 24.46 10.60
CA TYR A 135 13.96 24.85 9.66
C TYR A 135 13.37 23.66 8.89
N ALA A 136 13.81 22.43 9.18
CA ALA A 136 13.19 21.24 8.62
C ALA A 136 11.78 21.04 9.17
N SER A 137 10.88 20.52 8.34
CA SER A 137 9.52 20.21 8.75
C SER A 137 8.91 19.06 7.95
N VAL A 138 7.97 18.36 8.58
CA VAL A 138 7.06 17.42 7.94
C VAL A 138 5.65 17.92 8.17
N ARG A 139 4.93 18.23 7.09
CA ARG A 139 3.63 18.93 7.10
C ARG A 139 2.62 18.21 6.22
N TYR A 140 1.32 18.33 6.50
CA TYR A 140 0.29 17.76 5.63
C TYR A 140 -1.00 18.58 5.57
N LYS A 141 -1.74 18.45 4.47
CA LYS A 141 -2.96 19.20 4.15
C LYS A 141 -3.96 18.25 3.50
N ASP A 142 -5.20 18.26 3.97
CA ASP A 142 -6.34 17.49 3.41
C ASP A 142 -7.40 18.50 2.94
N SER A 143 -7.86 18.35 1.69
CA SER A 143 -8.84 19.22 1.05
C SER A 143 -10.20 18.55 0.77
N GLY A 144 -10.36 17.25 1.08
CA GLY A 144 -11.52 16.46 0.64
C GLY A 144 -11.51 16.06 -0.84
N THR A 145 -10.48 16.48 -1.59
CA THR A 145 -10.22 16.10 -3.00
C THR A 145 -8.77 15.68 -3.25
N SER A 146 -7.85 16.15 -2.39
CA SER A 146 -6.43 15.86 -2.36
C SER A 146 -5.95 15.77 -0.92
N PHE A 147 -4.94 14.93 -0.68
CA PHE A 147 -4.20 14.85 0.56
C PHE A 147 -2.71 14.96 0.23
N THR A 148 -2.10 16.10 0.58
CA THR A 148 -0.68 16.35 0.31
C THR A 148 0.13 16.28 1.60
N VAL A 149 1.28 15.61 1.55
CA VAL A 149 2.33 15.64 2.57
C VAL A 149 3.58 16.27 1.99
N GLU A 150 4.25 17.11 2.77
CA GLU A 150 5.52 17.74 2.46
C GLU A 150 6.59 17.29 3.46
N TRP A 151 7.75 16.93 2.92
CA TRP A 151 9.01 16.80 3.65
C TRP A 151 9.92 17.92 3.18
N ASN A 152 10.13 18.92 4.05
CA ASN A 152 10.82 20.17 3.74
C ASN A 152 12.14 20.27 4.52
N ARG A 153 13.24 20.46 3.80
CA ARG A 153 14.62 20.64 4.32
C ARG A 153 15.12 19.47 5.20
N LEU A 154 14.75 18.25 4.86
CA LEU A 154 15.37 17.06 5.46
C LEU A 154 16.77 16.85 4.86
N TYR A 155 17.70 16.28 5.62
CA TYR A 155 19.04 15.94 5.14
C TYR A 155 19.34 14.47 5.43
N LEU A 156 20.27 13.88 4.67
CA LEU A 156 20.76 12.54 4.96
C LEU A 156 21.82 12.59 6.07
N THR A 157 21.67 11.76 7.10
CA THR A 157 22.66 11.59 8.18
C THR A 157 24.05 11.33 7.59
N ASN A 158 25.07 12.03 8.08
CA ASN A 158 26.45 12.03 7.60
C ASN A 158 26.69 12.50 6.14
N GLN A 159 25.65 12.89 5.39
CA GLN A 159 25.77 13.39 4.01
C GLN A 159 25.10 14.76 3.79
N THR A 160 25.05 15.61 4.82
CA THR A 160 24.48 16.98 4.75
C THR A 160 25.07 17.85 3.62
N LYS A 161 26.31 17.57 3.19
CA LYS A 161 26.98 18.22 2.05
C LYS A 161 26.29 18.02 0.69
N LEU A 162 25.37 17.06 0.56
CA LEU A 162 24.55 16.91 -0.66
C LEU A 162 23.53 18.06 -0.80
N GLY A 163 23.11 18.67 0.30
CA GLY A 163 22.04 19.67 0.34
C GLY A 163 20.71 19.11 0.88
N PRO A 164 19.69 19.97 1.01
CA PRO A 164 18.37 19.61 1.53
C PRO A 164 17.54 18.82 0.52
N PHE A 165 16.60 18.05 1.06
CA PHE A 165 15.50 17.43 0.35
C PHE A 165 14.20 18.20 0.65
N VAL A 166 13.52 18.66 -0.40
CA VAL A 166 12.24 19.37 -0.36
C VAL A 166 11.31 18.75 -1.39
N PHE A 167 10.42 17.86 -0.94
CA PHE A 167 9.52 17.10 -1.80
C PHE A 167 8.13 16.92 -1.20
N GLN A 168 7.15 16.66 -2.07
CA GLN A 168 5.76 16.42 -1.70
C GLN A 168 5.24 15.11 -2.30
N THR A 169 4.24 14.53 -1.62
CA THR A 169 3.37 13.50 -2.16
C THR A 169 1.92 13.92 -2.02
N THR A 170 1.17 13.92 -3.12
CA THR A 170 -0.27 14.10 -3.11
C THR A 170 -0.99 12.80 -3.48
N LEU A 171 -1.87 12.32 -2.60
CA LEU A 171 -2.90 11.34 -2.92
C LEU A 171 -4.13 12.11 -3.42
N MET A 172 -4.66 11.77 -4.59
CA MET A 172 -5.83 12.44 -5.16
C MET A 172 -7.06 11.53 -5.15
N LYS A 173 -8.25 12.13 -5.02
CA LYS A 173 -9.54 11.40 -4.90
C LYS A 173 -9.93 10.58 -6.13
N ASP A 174 -9.29 10.83 -7.29
CA ASP A 174 -9.40 9.99 -8.49
C ASP A 174 -8.43 8.78 -8.49
N GLY A 175 -7.69 8.56 -7.39
CA GLY A 175 -6.73 7.48 -7.23
C GLY A 175 -5.33 7.78 -7.77
N ARG A 176 -5.08 8.97 -8.35
CA ARG A 176 -3.73 9.37 -8.76
C ARG A 176 -2.84 9.63 -7.55
N ILE A 177 -1.57 9.26 -7.68
CA ILE A 177 -0.51 9.61 -6.74
C ILE A 177 0.48 10.50 -7.49
N VAL A 178 0.85 11.62 -6.88
CA VAL A 178 1.78 12.60 -7.45
C VAL A 178 2.97 12.74 -6.51
N PHE A 179 4.18 12.48 -7.01
CA PHE A 179 5.44 12.81 -6.34
C PHE A 179 6.02 14.06 -7.00
N ALA A 180 6.33 15.09 -6.20
CA ALA A 180 6.88 16.35 -6.68
C ALA A 180 8.17 16.69 -5.94
N TYR A 181 9.25 16.91 -6.70
CA TYR A 181 10.59 17.17 -6.20
C TYR A 181 10.98 18.61 -6.52
N LYS A 182 10.91 19.48 -5.50
CA LYS A 182 11.31 20.89 -5.61
C LYS A 182 12.82 21.01 -5.50
N GLU A 183 13.40 20.41 -4.46
CA GLU A 183 14.84 20.29 -4.26
C GLU A 183 15.16 18.82 -3.91
N ALA A 184 16.01 18.17 -4.70
CA ALA A 184 16.56 16.85 -4.43
C ALA A 184 17.96 16.72 -5.08
N PRO A 185 19.03 16.48 -4.29
CA PRO A 185 20.39 16.34 -4.79
C PRO A 185 20.56 15.18 -5.79
N ALA A 186 21.06 15.48 -6.99
CA ALA A 186 21.18 14.54 -8.12
C ALA A 186 22.26 13.45 -7.99
N ARG A 187 22.66 13.09 -6.75
CA ARG A 187 23.70 12.09 -6.45
C ARG A 187 23.29 11.15 -5.32
N LEU A 188 22.10 10.54 -5.46
CA LEU A 188 21.70 9.37 -4.66
C LEU A 188 22.32 8.04 -5.17
N ILE A 189 23.17 8.09 -6.20
CA ILE A 189 23.82 6.92 -6.81
C ILE A 189 25.06 6.56 -5.99
N ASP A 190 24.87 5.73 -4.97
CA ASP A 190 25.91 5.12 -4.12
C ASP A 190 25.48 3.70 -3.72
N ASP A 191 26.42 2.75 -3.61
CA ASP A 191 26.12 1.33 -3.36
C ASP A 191 25.56 1.04 -1.94
N THR A 192 25.44 2.08 -1.11
CA THR A 192 24.71 2.02 0.18
C THR A 192 23.17 2.03 0.03
N VAL A 193 22.64 2.16 -1.19
CA VAL A 193 21.22 2.34 -1.54
C VAL A 193 20.24 1.20 -1.16
N ARG A 194 20.70 0.06 -0.63
CA ARG A 194 19.88 -1.17 -0.48
C ARG A 194 18.53 -1.03 0.22
N ASP A 195 18.37 -0.06 1.12
CA ASP A 195 17.13 0.16 1.89
C ASP A 195 16.30 1.37 1.39
N VAL A 196 16.73 2.03 0.30
CA VAL A 196 16.10 3.23 -0.27
C VAL A 196 15.01 2.85 -1.27
N LYS A 197 13.82 3.47 -1.18
CA LYS A 197 12.64 3.10 -1.99
C LYS A 197 11.98 4.31 -2.64
N VAL A 198 11.64 4.19 -3.93
CA VAL A 198 10.97 5.22 -4.73
C VAL A 198 9.88 4.55 -5.57
N GLY A 199 8.61 4.83 -5.29
CA GLY A 199 7.47 4.16 -5.91
C GLY A 199 6.36 3.79 -4.93
N VAL A 200 5.63 2.72 -5.22
CA VAL A 200 4.49 2.23 -4.43
C VAL A 200 4.48 0.72 -4.33
N SER A 201 4.16 0.18 -3.15
CA SER A 201 4.08 -1.26 -2.89
C SER A 201 2.86 -1.56 -2.05
N ASP A 202 2.23 -2.72 -2.30
CA ASP A 202 1.20 -3.22 -1.42
C ASP A 202 1.28 -4.75 -1.22
N ALA A 203 0.71 -5.18 -0.10
CA ALA A 203 0.77 -6.55 0.38
C ALA A 203 -0.50 -6.94 1.12
N TYR A 204 -0.83 -8.23 1.16
CA TYR A 204 -1.92 -8.76 1.99
C TYR A 204 -1.38 -9.64 3.13
N VAL A 205 -2.14 -9.71 4.22
CA VAL A 205 -1.85 -10.57 5.38
C VAL A 205 -2.79 -11.79 5.33
N PRO A 206 -2.26 -13.04 5.28
CA PRO A 206 -3.09 -14.24 5.37
C PRO A 206 -3.67 -14.41 6.78
N SER A 207 -4.98 -14.62 6.90
CA SER A 207 -5.71 -14.66 8.19
C SER A 207 -5.42 -15.87 9.09
N LEU A 208 -4.51 -16.77 8.71
CA LEU A 208 -4.32 -18.09 9.33
C LEU A 208 -2.84 -18.52 9.38
N VAL A 209 -2.11 -18.06 10.39
CA VAL A 209 -0.93 -18.76 10.94
C VAL A 209 -0.97 -18.65 12.46
N LEU A 210 -1.23 -19.76 13.16
CA LEU A 210 -1.37 -19.79 14.63
C LEU A 210 -0.03 -19.78 15.38
N ASP A 211 1.11 -19.86 14.69
CA ASP A 211 2.45 -19.90 15.29
C ASP A 211 3.47 -19.00 14.57
N GLY A 212 4.15 -18.14 15.33
CA GLY A 212 5.52 -17.70 15.01
C GLY A 212 5.72 -16.50 14.06
N GLY A 213 4.70 -16.01 13.36
CA GLY A 213 4.75 -14.73 12.64
C GLY A 213 4.05 -14.73 11.28
N GLU A 214 3.28 -13.67 11.02
CA GLU A 214 2.48 -13.50 9.80
C GLU A 214 3.36 -13.38 8.55
N PRO A 215 3.25 -14.28 7.56
CA PRO A 215 3.95 -14.15 6.29
C PRO A 215 3.19 -13.15 5.41
N VAL A 216 3.63 -11.89 5.44
CA VAL A 216 2.98 -10.82 4.66
C VAL A 216 3.38 -10.93 3.20
N ILE A 217 2.40 -11.05 2.31
CA ILE A 217 2.61 -11.37 0.90
C ILE A 217 2.46 -10.09 0.07
N GLU A 218 3.60 -9.50 -0.28
CA GLU A 218 3.71 -8.46 -1.30
C GLU A 218 3.27 -9.04 -2.65
N TYR A 219 2.22 -8.47 -3.25
CA TYR A 219 1.66 -8.97 -4.51
C TYR A 219 2.05 -8.12 -5.72
N HIS A 220 2.29 -6.82 -5.52
CA HIS A 220 2.83 -5.95 -6.56
C HIS A 220 3.59 -4.74 -5.98
N ARG A 221 4.64 -4.33 -6.71
CA ARG A 221 5.41 -3.12 -6.45
C ARG A 221 5.72 -2.38 -7.76
N VAL A 222 5.61 -1.07 -7.74
CA VAL A 222 6.18 -0.15 -8.73
C VAL A 222 7.48 0.41 -8.16
N GLU A 223 8.60 0.18 -8.83
CA GLU A 223 9.88 0.84 -8.53
C GLU A 223 10.20 1.84 -9.66
N LEU A 224 10.46 3.11 -9.31
CA LEU A 224 10.55 4.20 -10.29
C LEU A 224 11.96 4.57 -10.72
N GLY A 225 12.98 4.14 -9.96
CA GLY A 225 14.38 4.52 -10.15
C GLY A 225 14.76 5.82 -9.41
N LEU A 226 15.98 5.84 -8.85
CA LEU A 226 16.54 7.02 -8.18
C LEU A 226 16.92 8.14 -9.15
N ASP A 227 17.07 7.84 -10.44
CA ASP A 227 17.28 8.82 -11.51
C ASP A 227 16.09 9.76 -11.71
N LYS A 228 14.92 9.46 -11.13
CA LYS A 228 13.73 10.34 -11.13
C LYS A 228 13.70 11.29 -9.92
N VAL A 229 14.55 11.06 -8.91
CA VAL A 229 14.60 11.86 -7.67
C VAL A 229 15.64 12.96 -7.81
N HIS A 230 15.27 14.03 -8.50
CA HIS A 230 16.08 15.24 -8.65
C HIS A 230 15.22 16.50 -8.58
N SER A 231 15.82 17.65 -8.24
CA SER A 231 15.14 18.96 -8.27
C SER A 231 14.46 19.20 -9.63
N ASN A 232 13.30 19.86 -9.62
CA ASN A 232 12.50 20.17 -10.82
C ASN A 232 11.90 18.94 -11.53
N ALA A 233 11.46 17.94 -10.79
CA ALA A 233 10.82 16.73 -11.33
C ALA A 233 9.44 16.47 -10.72
N VAL A 234 8.56 15.83 -11.50
CA VAL A 234 7.30 15.24 -11.04
C VAL A 234 7.14 13.85 -11.64
N VAL A 235 6.67 12.90 -10.82
CA VAL A 235 6.15 11.61 -11.28
C VAL A 235 4.67 11.51 -10.89
N ILE A 236 3.84 11.08 -11.82
CA ILE A 236 2.42 10.79 -11.60
C ILE A 236 2.18 9.30 -11.82
N LEU A 237 1.64 8.62 -10.82
CA LEU A 237 1.10 7.27 -10.95
C LEU A 237 -0.41 7.40 -11.22
N VAL A 238 -0.83 6.98 -12.40
CA VAL A 238 -2.24 6.93 -12.81
C VAL A 238 -2.76 5.51 -12.55
N PRO A 239 -3.81 5.31 -11.74
CA PRO A 239 -4.31 3.98 -11.43
C PRO A 239 -4.94 3.33 -12.67
N GLN A 240 -4.60 2.06 -12.91
CA GLN A 240 -5.27 1.24 -13.92
C GLN A 240 -6.64 0.76 -13.40
N GLN A 241 -7.43 0.16 -14.30
CA GLN A 241 -8.65 -0.54 -13.92
C GLN A 241 -8.31 -1.96 -13.43
N THR A 242 -8.87 -2.37 -12.29
CA THR A 242 -8.61 -3.66 -11.64
C THR A 242 -9.87 -4.52 -11.58
N CYS A 243 -9.72 -5.84 -11.50
CA CYS A 243 -10.86 -6.77 -11.42
C CYS A 243 -11.83 -6.40 -10.29
N SER A 244 -11.31 -5.97 -9.13
CA SER A 244 -12.08 -5.56 -7.95
C SER A 244 -13.09 -4.41 -8.16
N GLU A 245 -12.98 -3.66 -9.26
CA GLU A 245 -13.93 -2.61 -9.64
C GLU A 245 -15.15 -3.16 -10.39
N LEU A 246 -15.03 -4.34 -11.03
CA LEU A 246 -16.07 -4.97 -11.81
C LEU A 246 -17.11 -5.62 -10.86
N ARG A 247 -18.26 -4.95 -10.72
CA ARG A 247 -19.33 -5.32 -9.77
C ARG A 247 -20.31 -6.36 -10.31
N GLU A 248 -20.25 -6.66 -11.60
CA GLU A 248 -21.11 -7.64 -12.25
C GLU A 248 -20.28 -8.78 -12.86
N CYS A 249 -20.75 -10.01 -12.68
CA CYS A 249 -20.11 -11.21 -13.21
C CYS A 249 -19.90 -11.16 -14.75
N SER A 250 -20.90 -10.64 -15.48
CA SER A 250 -20.85 -10.36 -16.92
C SER A 250 -19.66 -9.48 -17.30
N SER A 251 -19.49 -8.35 -16.61
CA SER A 251 -18.37 -7.42 -16.82
C SER A 251 -17.02 -8.02 -16.42
N CYS A 252 -17.00 -8.86 -15.38
CA CYS A 252 -15.81 -9.49 -14.82
C CYS A 252 -15.14 -10.50 -15.76
N ILE A 253 -15.93 -11.24 -16.54
CA ILE A 253 -15.46 -12.35 -17.39
C ILE A 253 -15.48 -11.97 -18.90
N GLY A 254 -16.01 -10.78 -19.23
CA GLY A 254 -15.75 -10.16 -20.53
C GLY A 254 -14.27 -9.72 -20.69
N PRO A 255 -13.84 -9.36 -21.92
CA PRO A 255 -12.46 -8.92 -22.21
C PRO A 255 -12.17 -7.49 -21.70
N SER A 256 -12.72 -7.13 -20.54
CA SER A 256 -12.83 -5.76 -20.03
C SER A 256 -11.50 -5.17 -19.53
N ILE A 257 -10.55 -6.03 -19.13
CA ILE A 257 -9.25 -5.65 -18.57
C ILE A 257 -8.21 -6.62 -19.14
N VAL A 258 -7.18 -6.09 -19.82
CA VAL A 258 -6.18 -6.91 -20.53
C VAL A 258 -4.99 -7.34 -19.66
N ASP A 259 -4.65 -6.55 -18.63
CA ASP A 259 -3.47 -6.78 -17.77
C ASP A 259 -3.76 -7.67 -16.55
N PHE A 260 -4.98 -8.22 -16.44
CA PHE A 260 -5.41 -9.03 -15.30
C PHE A 260 -6.19 -10.28 -15.74
N GLN A 261 -5.93 -11.41 -15.08
CA GLN A 261 -6.68 -12.66 -15.29
C GLN A 261 -7.94 -12.68 -14.40
N CYS A 262 -8.87 -11.76 -14.65
CA CYS A 262 -10.08 -11.61 -13.85
C CYS A 262 -10.99 -12.86 -13.91
N GLY A 263 -11.59 -13.20 -12.78
CA GLY A 263 -12.65 -14.19 -12.65
C GLY A 263 -13.63 -13.82 -11.54
N TRP A 264 -14.86 -14.34 -11.64
CA TRP A 264 -15.93 -14.08 -10.67
C TRP A 264 -16.05 -15.21 -9.67
N CYS A 265 -16.20 -14.91 -8.38
CA CYS A 265 -16.50 -15.90 -7.36
C CYS A 265 -17.81 -15.59 -6.65
N GLN A 266 -18.85 -16.36 -6.96
CA GLN A 266 -20.21 -16.15 -6.44
C GLN A 266 -20.29 -16.28 -4.90
N LYS A 267 -19.45 -17.10 -4.27
CA LYS A 267 -19.40 -17.27 -2.80
C LYS A 267 -19.07 -15.97 -2.05
N VAL A 268 -18.23 -15.13 -2.63
CA VAL A 268 -17.83 -13.81 -2.07
C VAL A 268 -18.45 -12.64 -2.87
N ASN A 269 -19.29 -12.96 -3.86
CA ASN A 269 -19.96 -12.04 -4.78
C ASN A 269 -19.03 -10.93 -5.32
N ARG A 270 -17.85 -11.32 -5.81
CA ARG A 270 -16.75 -10.43 -6.15
C ARG A 270 -15.97 -10.89 -7.38
N CYS A 271 -15.45 -9.92 -8.14
CA CYS A 271 -14.45 -10.12 -9.17
C CYS A 271 -13.02 -9.94 -8.61
N SER A 272 -12.07 -10.78 -9.01
CA SER A 272 -10.65 -10.74 -8.61
C SER A 272 -9.79 -11.49 -9.64
N ASP A 273 -8.48 -11.26 -9.64
CA ASP A 273 -7.46 -12.13 -10.24
C ASP A 273 -6.88 -13.15 -9.24
N GLY A 274 -7.32 -13.09 -7.97
CA GLY A 274 -6.80 -13.89 -6.86
C GLY A 274 -5.61 -13.28 -6.12
N ASN A 275 -5.16 -12.08 -6.48
CA ASN A 275 -4.00 -11.38 -5.91
C ASN A 275 -4.31 -9.90 -5.62
N ASP A 276 -5.21 -9.65 -4.66
CA ASP A 276 -5.52 -8.31 -4.14
C ASP A 276 -5.60 -8.29 -2.59
N TRP A 277 -5.97 -7.15 -2.00
CA TRP A 277 -6.13 -7.00 -0.54
C TRP A 277 -7.05 -8.06 0.12
N LEU A 278 -8.01 -8.60 -0.63
CA LEU A 278 -8.97 -9.60 -0.18
C LEU A 278 -8.62 -11.02 -0.68
N THR A 279 -7.33 -11.29 -0.92
CA THR A 279 -6.81 -12.61 -1.31
C THR A 279 -7.06 -13.68 -0.25
N ALA A 280 -7.01 -13.34 1.04
CA ALA A 280 -7.26 -14.30 2.12
C ALA A 280 -8.67 -14.92 2.02
N SER A 281 -9.72 -14.07 2.05
CA SER A 281 -11.11 -14.54 1.96
C SER A 281 -11.46 -15.15 0.60
N TRP A 282 -10.77 -14.77 -0.48
CA TRP A 282 -10.86 -15.42 -1.79
C TRP A 282 -10.35 -16.87 -1.74
N LYS A 283 -9.19 -17.10 -1.09
CA LYS A 283 -8.59 -18.43 -0.92
C LYS A 283 -9.37 -19.29 0.06
N ASP A 284 -9.81 -18.73 1.19
CA ASP A 284 -10.64 -19.42 2.19
C ASP A 284 -12.00 -19.88 1.60
N ALA A 285 -12.56 -19.12 0.66
CA ALA A 285 -13.76 -19.52 -0.09
C ALA A 285 -13.49 -20.57 -1.18
N GLY A 286 -12.24 -20.88 -1.51
CA GLY A 286 -11.86 -21.78 -2.60
C GLY A 286 -12.10 -21.21 -4.00
N CYS A 287 -12.04 -19.89 -4.15
CA CYS A 287 -12.41 -19.20 -5.40
C CYS A 287 -11.46 -19.50 -6.58
N ASP A 288 -10.20 -19.86 -6.32
CA ASP A 288 -9.19 -20.15 -7.37
C ASP A 288 -9.56 -21.29 -8.32
N ALA A 289 -10.45 -22.20 -7.90
CA ALA A 289 -11.04 -23.23 -8.75
C ALA A 289 -12.40 -22.82 -9.33
N LEU A 290 -13.23 -22.11 -8.56
CA LEU A 290 -14.59 -21.73 -8.95
C LEU A 290 -14.62 -20.68 -10.05
N ALA A 291 -13.69 -19.72 -10.02
CA ALA A 291 -13.63 -18.59 -10.96
C ALA A 291 -13.21 -18.98 -12.40
N LYS A 292 -12.99 -20.27 -12.67
CA LYS A 292 -12.53 -20.83 -13.96
C LYS A 292 -13.58 -21.71 -14.67
N PHE A 293 -14.76 -21.87 -14.06
CA PHE A 293 -15.86 -22.71 -14.56
C PHE A 293 -17.16 -21.86 -14.68
N PRO A 294 -18.24 -22.34 -15.32
CA PRO A 294 -19.02 -21.52 -16.25
C PRO A 294 -19.69 -20.28 -15.63
N PRO A 295 -19.71 -19.16 -16.37
CA PRO A 295 -19.18 -17.91 -15.84
C PRO A 295 -20.08 -17.29 -14.78
N CYS A 296 -21.35 -17.15 -15.16
CA CYS A 296 -22.40 -16.51 -14.39
C CYS A 296 -23.62 -17.42 -14.49
N LEU A 297 -23.77 -18.33 -13.52
CA LEU A 297 -25.01 -19.09 -13.40
C LEU A 297 -26.14 -18.11 -13.08
N SER A 298 -26.89 -17.71 -14.10
CA SER A 298 -28.18 -17.06 -13.94
C SER A 298 -29.01 -17.93 -13.02
N ILE A 299 -29.49 -17.37 -11.91
CA ILE A 299 -30.51 -18.02 -11.08
C ILE A 299 -31.81 -17.99 -11.90
N ALA A 300 -31.92 -18.93 -12.84
CA ALA A 300 -33.17 -19.31 -13.46
C ALA A 300 -34.09 -19.69 -12.29
N LYS A 301 -35.15 -18.89 -12.11
CA LYS A 301 -36.00 -18.85 -10.92
C LYS A 301 -36.17 -20.23 -10.31
N SER A 302 -35.59 -20.46 -9.11
CA SER A 302 -36.09 -21.53 -8.24
C SER A 302 -37.59 -21.33 -8.12
N GLU A 303 -38.36 -22.38 -8.42
CA GLU A 303 -39.81 -22.28 -8.44
C GLU A 303 -40.31 -21.95 -7.02
N ILE A 304 -40.63 -20.68 -6.78
CA ILE A 304 -41.54 -20.31 -5.72
C ILE A 304 -42.89 -20.85 -6.17
N THR A 305 -43.17 -22.10 -5.79
CA THR A 305 -44.46 -22.76 -5.98
C THR A 305 -45.51 -21.92 -5.28
N THR A 306 -46.13 -21.03 -6.04
CA THR A 306 -47.09 -20.05 -5.53
C THR A 306 -48.37 -20.77 -5.18
N PHE A 307 -48.46 -21.22 -3.92
CA PHE A 307 -49.70 -21.66 -3.29
C PHE A 307 -50.67 -20.48 -3.20
N TYR A 308 -51.33 -20.18 -4.33
CA TYR A 308 -52.50 -19.33 -4.41
C TYR A 308 -53.73 -20.13 -3.95
N PRO A 309 -54.34 -19.82 -2.78
CA PRO A 309 -55.73 -20.18 -2.55
C PRO A 309 -56.61 -19.36 -3.50
N ARG A 310 -57.26 -20.04 -4.46
CA ARG A 310 -57.97 -19.40 -5.58
C ARG A 310 -59.47 -19.25 -5.32
N THR A 311 -59.87 -18.10 -4.73
CA THR A 311 -61.15 -17.38 -4.98
C THR A 311 -62.43 -18.16 -4.49
N SER A 312 -63.63 -17.61 -4.25
CA SER A 312 -64.26 -16.32 -4.61
C SER A 312 -65.40 -15.93 -3.65
N THR A 313 -65.93 -14.70 -3.82
CA THR A 313 -67.28 -14.22 -3.39
C THR A 313 -67.54 -14.08 -1.87
N SER A 314 -68.45 -13.21 -1.40
CA SER A 314 -69.50 -12.43 -2.11
C SER A 314 -69.47 -10.91 -1.80
N THR A 315 -70.54 -10.19 -2.18
CA THR A 315 -70.58 -8.72 -2.33
C THR A 315 -71.57 -8.04 -1.37
N SER A 316 -71.34 -6.76 -1.06
CA SER A 316 -72.33 -5.64 -1.04
C SER A 316 -72.77 -4.95 0.29
N VAL A 317 -73.07 -3.65 0.15
CA VAL A 317 -73.94 -2.73 0.96
C VAL A 317 -73.47 -2.20 2.34
N SER A 318 -72.92 -0.98 2.29
CA SER A 318 -73.36 0.29 2.92
C SER A 318 -73.66 0.52 4.43
N THR A 319 -73.16 1.69 4.89
CA THR A 319 -73.78 2.75 5.73
C THR A 319 -73.83 2.72 7.28
N LEU A 320 -73.30 3.83 7.83
CA LEU A 320 -73.73 4.68 8.96
C LEU A 320 -73.30 4.41 10.44
N VAL A 321 -72.75 5.49 10.99
CA VAL A 321 -72.38 5.92 12.38
C VAL A 321 -73.65 6.35 13.15
N PRO A 322 -73.72 6.50 14.52
CA PRO A 322 -72.69 6.68 15.58
C PRO A 322 -72.79 5.58 16.71
N THR A 323 -72.46 5.70 18.02
CA THR A 323 -72.18 6.81 18.98
C THR A 323 -71.50 6.34 20.28
N SER A 324 -70.76 7.22 20.98
CA SER A 324 -70.51 7.23 22.46
C SER A 324 -69.61 6.10 23.05
N SER A 325 -68.74 6.27 24.07
CA SER A 325 -68.44 7.37 25.04
C SER A 325 -66.97 7.33 25.54
N SER A 326 -66.46 8.46 26.06
CA SER A 326 -65.50 8.66 27.21
C SER A 326 -64.28 7.73 27.42
N GLU A 327 -63.06 8.16 27.76
CA GLU A 327 -62.42 9.45 28.15
C GLU A 327 -60.94 9.43 27.62
N HIS A 328 -60.24 10.51 27.24
CA HIS A 328 -59.71 11.67 28.01
C HIS A 328 -58.73 11.28 29.15
N VAL A 329 -57.57 11.91 29.41
CA VAL A 329 -56.97 13.23 29.03
C VAL A 329 -55.46 13.07 28.68
N VAL A 330 -54.79 14.11 28.14
CA VAL A 330 -53.31 14.18 27.92
C VAL A 330 -52.60 14.87 29.13
N ILE A 331 -51.62 15.81 29.13
CA ILE A 331 -51.01 16.76 28.17
C ILE A 331 -49.54 17.02 28.60
N ASN A 332 -48.66 17.45 27.68
CA ASN A 332 -47.30 17.98 27.95
C ASN A 332 -47.30 19.24 28.86
N SER A 333 -46.14 19.60 29.42
CA SER A 333 -45.54 20.95 29.21
C SER A 333 -44.08 21.08 29.71
N ASN A 334 -43.42 22.18 29.33
CA ASN A 334 -41.96 22.38 29.34
C ASN A 334 -41.36 23.02 30.62
N GLU A 335 -40.03 22.89 30.75
CA GLU A 335 -39.07 23.95 31.10
C GLU A 335 -39.14 24.70 32.44
N SER A 336 -38.08 24.56 33.27
CA SER A 336 -37.24 25.67 33.76
C SER A 336 -36.13 25.18 34.72
N ARG A 337 -35.13 26.04 35.01
CA ARG A 337 -34.02 25.79 35.96
C ARG A 337 -33.92 26.93 36.98
N PRO A 338 -33.81 26.62 38.28
CA PRO A 338 -32.81 27.28 39.12
C PRO A 338 -31.93 26.31 39.95
N THR A 339 -30.88 26.85 40.55
CA THR A 339 -30.04 26.25 41.62
C THR A 339 -30.77 26.33 42.99
N THR A 340 -30.29 25.81 44.15
CA THR A 340 -28.91 25.74 44.68
C THR A 340 -28.79 24.86 45.93
N GLY A 341 -27.68 24.09 46.07
CA GLY A 341 -27.17 23.54 47.34
C GLY A 341 -27.94 22.36 47.97
N ASN A 342 -27.41 21.63 48.97
CA ASN A 342 -26.06 21.58 49.58
C ASN A 342 -25.96 20.29 50.45
N ALA A 343 -24.79 19.75 50.86
CA ALA A 343 -23.43 19.70 50.28
C ALA A 343 -22.54 18.80 51.18
N ALA A 344 -21.98 17.69 50.66
CA ALA A 344 -21.01 16.84 51.38
C ALA A 344 -20.20 15.95 50.40
N THR A 345 -18.90 15.64 50.58
CA THR A 345 -17.84 16.19 51.46
C THR A 345 -16.46 15.80 50.89
N LEU A 346 -15.47 16.71 51.01
CA LEU A 346 -14.02 16.54 50.78
C LEU A 346 -13.47 16.27 49.35
N SER A 347 -12.53 17.14 48.97
CA SER A 347 -11.51 16.99 47.89
C SER A 347 -10.12 16.90 48.58
N PRO A 348 -8.96 17.03 47.89
CA PRO A 348 -8.64 16.90 46.46
C PRO A 348 -7.44 15.96 46.19
N HIS A 349 -7.07 15.72 44.92
CA HIS A 349 -5.72 16.04 44.40
C HIS A 349 -5.64 15.91 42.87
N ARG A 350 -4.62 16.54 42.27
CA ARG A 350 -4.41 16.68 40.82
C ARG A 350 -3.01 16.17 40.45
N VAL A 351 -2.90 15.24 39.51
CA VAL A 351 -1.62 14.74 38.98
C VAL A 351 -1.63 14.74 37.45
N THR A 352 -0.48 15.07 36.86
CA THR A 352 -0.26 15.33 35.44
C THR A 352 -0.18 14.05 34.60
N PRO A 353 -0.66 14.02 33.35
CA PRO A 353 -0.27 12.98 32.39
C PRO A 353 1.20 13.19 31.96
N GLY A 354 2.07 12.24 32.31
CA GLY A 354 3.46 12.19 31.84
C GLY A 354 3.60 11.70 30.39
N PRO A 355 4.76 11.90 29.74
CA PRO A 355 4.97 11.51 28.35
C PRO A 355 5.21 10.00 28.21
N ASN A 356 4.30 9.29 27.54
CA ASN A 356 4.50 7.88 27.16
C ASN A 356 5.48 7.77 25.99
N LEU A 357 6.78 7.74 26.31
CA LEU A 357 7.88 7.53 25.35
C LEU A 357 7.94 6.06 24.89
N PHE A 358 7.07 5.67 23.95
CA PHE A 358 7.17 4.38 23.27
C PHE A 358 8.27 4.40 22.20
N SER A 359 9.52 4.30 22.64
CA SER A 359 10.68 4.10 21.78
C SER A 359 10.74 2.67 21.25
N VAL A 360 10.10 2.42 20.10
CA VAL A 360 10.26 1.14 19.37
C VAL A 360 11.66 1.09 18.76
N SER A 361 12.54 0.33 19.38
CA SER A 361 13.89 0.06 18.85
C SER A 361 13.80 -1.01 17.76
N GLU A 362 13.68 -0.57 16.50
CA GLU A 362 13.68 -1.46 15.33
C GLU A 362 15.08 -2.07 15.11
N HIS A 363 15.32 -3.21 15.74
CA HIS A 363 16.43 -4.09 15.39
C HIS A 363 16.11 -4.74 14.03
N PRO A 364 16.94 -4.58 12.98
CA PRO A 364 16.66 -5.12 11.65
C PRO A 364 16.81 -6.65 11.64
N ARG A 365 15.73 -7.36 11.98
CA ARG A 365 15.68 -8.83 12.01
C ARG A 365 15.55 -9.38 10.58
N ASN A 366 16.65 -9.29 9.84
CA ASN A 366 16.79 -9.72 8.45
C ASN A 366 16.34 -11.18 8.26
N ASN A 367 15.11 -11.37 7.79
CA ASN A 367 14.54 -12.69 7.53
C ASN A 367 14.16 -12.85 6.06
N HIS A 368 15.09 -12.49 5.16
CA HIS A 368 15.02 -12.78 3.72
C HIS A 368 15.10 -14.29 3.46
N ARG A 369 14.04 -15.02 3.80
CA ARG A 369 13.79 -16.36 3.27
C ARG A 369 13.39 -16.25 1.80
N ARG A 370 14.35 -15.85 0.95
CA ARG A 370 14.20 -15.96 -0.51
C ARG A 370 13.78 -17.39 -0.80
N GLN A 371 12.57 -17.56 -1.34
CA GLN A 371 12.13 -18.83 -1.90
C GLN A 371 12.93 -19.07 -3.18
N ARG A 372 14.16 -19.57 -3.00
CA ARG A 372 15.04 -20.00 -4.09
C ARG A 372 14.34 -21.15 -4.81
N THR A 373 13.65 -20.85 -5.91
CA THR A 373 13.53 -21.79 -7.01
C THR A 373 14.93 -22.30 -7.31
N ILE A 374 15.17 -23.59 -7.04
CA ILE A 374 16.49 -24.19 -7.18
C ILE A 374 16.74 -24.30 -8.69
N GLY A 375 17.43 -23.29 -9.24
CA GLY A 375 17.72 -23.22 -10.67
C GLY A 375 18.39 -24.50 -11.14
N THR A 376 18.00 -24.99 -12.32
CA THR A 376 18.28 -26.35 -12.82
C THR A 376 19.75 -26.76 -12.69
N ASN A 377 20.68 -25.81 -12.88
CA ASN A 377 22.12 -25.98 -12.75
C ASN A 377 22.56 -26.48 -11.36
N VAL A 378 21.86 -26.08 -10.28
CA VAL A 378 22.13 -26.54 -8.91
C VAL A 378 21.63 -27.97 -8.71
N ILE A 379 20.48 -28.33 -9.31
CA ILE A 379 19.96 -29.71 -9.29
C ILE A 379 20.92 -30.64 -10.04
N VAL A 380 21.40 -30.23 -11.22
CA VAL A 380 22.43 -30.94 -11.98
C VAL A 380 23.73 -31.09 -11.17
N GLY A 381 24.19 -30.03 -10.50
CA GLY A 381 25.37 -30.09 -9.64
C GLY A 381 25.24 -31.10 -8.48
N ILE A 382 24.06 -31.16 -7.84
CA ILE A 382 23.77 -32.14 -6.79
C ILE A 382 23.75 -33.57 -7.37
N LEU A 383 23.11 -33.79 -8.51
CA LEU A 383 23.06 -35.10 -9.18
C LEU A 383 24.45 -35.60 -9.58
N VAL A 384 25.31 -34.74 -10.15
CA VAL A 384 26.70 -35.07 -10.47
C VAL A 384 27.50 -35.40 -9.20
N GLY A 385 27.32 -34.64 -8.12
CA GLY A 385 27.95 -34.93 -6.83
C GLY A 385 27.55 -36.29 -6.26
N VAL A 386 26.26 -36.66 -6.35
CA VAL A 386 25.76 -37.98 -5.91
C VAL A 386 26.34 -39.11 -6.77
N VAL A 387 26.42 -38.95 -8.10
CA VAL A 387 27.02 -39.95 -8.99
C VAL A 387 28.50 -40.16 -8.69
N ILE A 388 29.27 -39.09 -8.43
CA ILE A 388 30.68 -39.18 -8.02
C ILE A 388 30.81 -39.93 -6.68
N LEU A 389 29.94 -39.64 -5.71
CA LEU A 389 29.96 -40.29 -4.39
C LEU A 389 29.65 -41.79 -4.51
N ILE A 390 28.67 -42.17 -5.34
CA ILE A 390 28.37 -43.58 -5.66
C ILE A 390 29.57 -44.26 -6.34
N ALA A 391 30.23 -43.59 -7.29
CA ALA A 391 31.41 -44.13 -7.96
C ALA A 391 32.58 -44.35 -6.99
N ILE A 392 32.81 -43.44 -6.04
CA ILE A 392 33.81 -43.60 -4.98
C ILE A 392 33.48 -44.80 -4.08
N VAL A 393 32.22 -44.97 -3.66
CA VAL A 393 31.79 -46.11 -2.84
C VAL A 393 31.90 -47.44 -3.61
N ALA A 394 31.55 -47.46 -4.89
CA ALA A 394 31.75 -48.63 -5.74
C ALA A 394 33.24 -48.98 -5.89
N TRP A 395 34.11 -47.97 -6.04
CA TRP A 395 35.56 -48.16 -6.11
C TRP A 395 36.15 -48.70 -4.80
N THR A 396 35.77 -48.15 -3.63
CA THR A 396 36.27 -48.64 -2.35
C THR A 396 35.78 -50.06 -2.05
N VAL A 397 34.52 -50.38 -2.36
CA VAL A 397 34.00 -51.76 -2.27
C VAL A 397 34.76 -52.71 -3.20
N HIS A 398 35.06 -52.28 -4.45
CA HIS A 398 35.85 -53.08 -5.38
C HIS A 398 37.28 -53.32 -4.89
N VAL A 399 37.98 -52.29 -4.41
CA VAL A 399 39.34 -52.43 -3.84
C VAL A 399 39.33 -53.33 -2.60
N CYS A 400 38.37 -53.16 -1.68
CA CYS A 400 38.26 -54.01 -0.49
C CYS A 400 37.94 -55.48 -0.83
N SER A 401 37.12 -55.75 -1.86
CA SER A 401 36.86 -57.13 -2.30
C SER A 401 38.10 -57.75 -2.96
N LYS A 402 38.87 -56.96 -3.72
CA LYS A 402 40.17 -57.35 -4.29
C LYS A 402 41.17 -57.73 -3.19
N MET A 403 41.36 -56.87 -2.19
CA MET A 403 42.27 -57.12 -1.07
C MET A 403 41.87 -58.34 -0.24
N LYS A 404 40.57 -58.65 -0.13
CA LYS A 404 40.11 -59.85 0.57
C LYS A 404 40.39 -61.14 -0.21
N ALA A 405 40.22 -61.12 -1.53
CA ALA A 405 40.55 -62.27 -2.38
C ALA A 405 42.05 -62.62 -2.31
N ASP A 406 42.93 -61.61 -2.32
CA ASP A 406 44.37 -61.80 -2.20
C ASP A 406 44.77 -62.32 -0.79
N ALA A 407 43.97 -62.03 0.26
CA ALA A 407 44.21 -62.51 1.63
C ALA A 407 43.81 -63.98 1.86
N ASP A 408 42.66 -64.42 1.35
CA ASP A 408 42.20 -65.82 1.52
C ASP A 408 43.16 -66.83 0.84
N VAL A 409 43.82 -66.44 -0.25
CA VAL A 409 44.87 -67.24 -0.92
C VAL A 409 46.07 -67.53 0.02
N VAL A 410 46.50 -66.53 0.81
CA VAL A 410 47.62 -66.67 1.74
C VAL A 410 47.26 -67.61 2.91
N VAL A 411 46.02 -67.56 3.40
CA VAL A 411 45.56 -68.40 4.52
C VAL A 411 45.52 -69.89 4.14
N VAL A 412 45.02 -70.23 2.95
CA VAL A 412 44.97 -71.62 2.46
C VAL A 412 46.37 -72.24 2.37
N GLN A 413 47.38 -71.45 1.99
CA GLN A 413 48.75 -71.93 1.84
C GLN A 413 49.51 -72.07 3.17
N GLY A 414 49.02 -71.44 4.26
CA GLY A 414 49.62 -71.51 5.59
C GLY A 414 49.16 -72.68 6.48
N SER A 415 48.03 -73.34 6.15
CA SER A 415 47.38 -74.29 7.08
C SER A 415 47.89 -75.74 7.01
N HIS A 416 49.01 -76.00 6.31
CA HIS A 416 49.42 -77.36 5.92
C HIS A 416 50.77 -77.84 6.50
N ILE A 417 51.16 -77.39 7.71
CA ILE A 417 52.28 -77.92 8.51
C ILE A 417 51.85 -77.94 10.00
N GLY A 418 52.08 -79.06 10.70
CA GLY A 418 51.87 -79.17 12.16
C GLY A 418 51.03 -80.36 12.62
N HIS A 419 51.61 -81.56 12.60
CA HIS A 419 51.01 -82.78 13.18
C HIS A 419 52.06 -83.55 13.99
N PHE A 420 51.62 -84.37 14.95
CA PHE A 420 52.43 -85.03 16.00
C PHE A 420 52.98 -84.07 17.10
N HIS A 421 53.16 -84.48 18.36
CA HIS A 421 52.81 -85.74 19.05
C HIS A 421 52.64 -85.44 20.55
N HIS A 422 51.65 -86.05 21.23
CA HIS A 422 51.84 -86.92 22.41
C HIS A 422 50.50 -87.35 23.02
N HIS A 423 50.48 -88.52 23.66
CA HIS A 423 49.29 -89.05 24.32
C HIS A 423 49.68 -89.84 25.57
N LYS A 424 49.28 -89.32 26.76
CA LYS A 424 49.08 -90.05 28.02
C LYS A 424 50.32 -90.71 28.68
N PRO A 425 50.27 -91.08 29.98
CA PRO A 425 49.23 -91.85 30.71
C PRO A 425 47.88 -91.14 31.00
#